data_AF-A0A5T9L505-F1
#
_entry.id   AF-A0A5T9L505-F1
#
_cell.length_a   1.000
_cell.length_b   1.000
_cell.length_c   1.000
_cell.angle_alpha   90.00
_cell.angle_beta   90.00
_cell.angle_gamma   90.00
#
_symmetry.space_group_name_H-M   'P 1'
#
loop_
_entity.id
_entity.type
_entity.pdbx_description
1 polymer ?
#
loop_
_entity_poly.entity_id
_entity_poly.type
_entity_poly.pdbx_seq_one_letter_code
_entity_poly.pdbx_strand_id
1 'polypeptide(L)'
;MLHHCQARSVDDIYLQDIAHIIHPDTAARYLADTALPNRIIPEWDLPQAYSSFVNQYNLFHYQRPWMAYSDALADIKAGKVVLVRKNMTGTPVNGVLTTSGNLRDGLPLSLYSRLRYLIIYQLKRPVYYVHPAAPVQRTQAAKPITSKAAGRLLAAGGIYNGNPEGFRKTAEQLGGDAPAGYAQVMDNKGLLITGASLAAGLTMGRMRFPELEQLEHFGARGTISGRPFDPDKAGGPIENLTTDGVNITHEGIAIVEKHTSRFGDDPGNEFMINRLKKIADGEIPHEQVDLNYYTHECREYQRYCNLGWETGAPADNIEAHELWNNTHTATLEDYKLKGEVEDLYHPDAPLW
;
A
#
# COMPACT_ATOMS: atom_id res chain seq x y z
N MET A 1 -22.78 16.69 -11.01
CA MET A 1 -22.06 16.60 -12.32
C MET A 1 -20.79 15.74 -12.21
N LEU A 2 -20.10 15.76 -11.07
CA LEU A 2 -18.85 15.01 -10.82
C LEU A 2 -19.04 13.50 -10.63
N HIS A 3 -20.23 13.01 -10.23
CA HIS A 3 -20.50 11.57 -10.08
C HIS A 3 -20.36 10.75 -11.36
N HIS A 4 -20.48 11.40 -12.52
CA HIS A 4 -20.23 10.77 -13.82
C HIS A 4 -18.77 10.89 -14.25
N CYS A 5 -17.87 11.30 -13.36
CA CYS A 5 -16.45 11.41 -13.62
C CYS A 5 -15.68 10.43 -12.72
N GLN A 6 -14.56 9.92 -13.23
CA GLN A 6 -13.61 9.13 -12.50
C GLN A 6 -12.28 9.88 -12.41
N ALA A 7 -11.71 9.97 -11.22
CA ALA A 7 -10.31 10.35 -11.08
C ALA A 7 -9.40 9.16 -11.43
N ARG A 8 -8.35 9.41 -12.19
CA ARG A 8 -7.34 8.41 -12.57
C ARG A 8 -5.95 9.01 -12.57
N SER A 9 -4.95 8.18 -12.33
CA SER A 9 -3.57 8.54 -12.64
C SER A 9 -3.44 8.77 -14.14
N VAL A 10 -2.62 9.74 -14.53
CA VAL A 10 -2.25 10.01 -15.92
C VAL A 10 -1.59 8.79 -16.58
N ASP A 11 -0.97 7.92 -15.78
CA ASP A 11 -0.31 6.70 -16.26
C ASP A 11 -1.33 5.62 -16.70
N ASP A 12 -2.53 5.62 -16.10
CA ASP A 12 -3.61 4.65 -16.38
C ASP A 12 -4.53 5.06 -17.55
N ILE A 13 -4.13 6.11 -18.27
CA ILE A 13 -4.83 6.65 -19.43
C ILE A 13 -4.35 5.98 -20.70
N TYR A 14 -5.32 5.65 -21.57
CA TYR A 14 -5.10 5.10 -22.90
C TYR A 14 -5.77 5.96 -23.95
N LEU A 15 -5.49 5.66 -25.23
CA LEU A 15 -5.96 6.41 -26.38
C LEU A 15 -7.48 6.64 -26.37
N GLN A 16 -8.27 5.66 -25.93
CA GLN A 16 -9.73 5.78 -25.89
C GLN A 16 -10.23 6.77 -24.84
N ASP A 17 -9.46 6.98 -23.77
CA ASP A 17 -9.88 7.83 -22.66
C ASP A 17 -9.68 9.32 -22.98
N ILE A 18 -8.77 9.66 -23.89
CA ILE A 18 -8.35 11.05 -24.21
C ILE A 18 -9.56 11.93 -24.55
N ALA A 19 -10.48 11.41 -25.36
CA ALA A 19 -11.68 12.14 -25.77
C ALA A 19 -12.64 12.44 -24.61
N HIS A 20 -12.47 11.80 -23.45
CA HIS A 20 -13.33 11.93 -22.28
C HIS A 20 -12.67 12.71 -21.13
N ILE A 21 -11.39 13.07 -21.25
CA ILE A 21 -10.66 13.83 -20.24
C ILE A 21 -11.17 15.26 -20.17
N ILE A 22 -11.47 15.72 -18.96
CA ILE A 22 -11.79 17.12 -18.65
C ILE A 22 -10.47 17.89 -18.53
N HIS A 23 -10.41 19.09 -19.11
CA HIS A 23 -9.24 19.95 -19.02
C HIS A 23 -8.86 20.20 -17.54
N PRO A 24 -7.56 20.10 -17.17
CA PRO A 24 -7.08 20.28 -15.79
C PRO A 24 -7.63 21.52 -15.08
N ASP A 25 -7.59 22.70 -15.71
CA ASP A 25 -8.15 23.92 -15.10
C ASP A 25 -9.67 23.87 -14.86
N THR A 26 -10.39 23.12 -15.69
CA THR A 26 -11.84 22.95 -15.52
C THR A 26 -12.13 21.94 -14.41
N ALA A 27 -11.39 20.83 -14.40
CA ALA A 27 -11.43 19.85 -13.31
C ALA A 27 -11.10 20.49 -11.96
N ALA A 28 -10.05 21.31 -11.92
CA ALA A 28 -9.64 22.02 -10.72
C ALA A 28 -10.70 23.03 -10.26
N ARG A 29 -11.34 23.76 -11.17
CA ARG A 29 -12.46 24.65 -10.80
C ARG A 29 -13.65 23.88 -10.21
N TYR A 30 -13.98 22.69 -10.73
CA TYR A 30 -15.07 21.89 -10.17
C TYR A 30 -14.79 21.35 -8.78
N LEU A 31 -13.51 21.17 -8.44
CA LEU A 31 -13.07 20.63 -7.14
C LEU A 31 -12.54 21.71 -6.21
N ALA A 32 -12.48 22.98 -6.62
CA ALA A 32 -11.88 24.06 -5.85
C ALA A 32 -12.49 24.21 -4.45
N ASP A 33 -13.80 24.01 -4.35
CA ASP A 33 -14.53 24.11 -3.08
C ASP A 33 -14.11 23.03 -2.06
N THR A 34 -13.58 21.89 -2.53
CA THR A 34 -13.09 20.80 -1.65
C THR A 34 -11.82 21.19 -0.90
N ALA A 35 -11.05 22.15 -1.42
CA ALA A 35 -9.81 22.63 -0.81
C ALA A 35 -10.02 23.84 0.12
N LEU A 36 -11.27 24.21 0.44
CA LEU A 36 -11.58 25.31 1.35
C LEU A 36 -11.72 24.83 2.81
N PRO A 37 -11.29 25.63 3.80
CA PRO A 37 -11.46 25.28 5.21
C PRO A 37 -12.94 25.23 5.61
N ASN A 38 -13.25 24.41 6.62
CA ASN A 38 -14.59 24.27 7.23
C ASN A 38 -15.70 23.80 6.27
N ARG A 39 -15.34 23.07 5.22
CA ARG A 39 -16.32 22.41 4.33
C ARG A 39 -16.57 20.98 4.78
N ILE A 40 -17.85 20.64 4.92
CA ILE A 40 -18.30 19.25 5.00
C ILE A 40 -18.39 18.76 3.55
N ILE A 41 -17.57 17.78 3.18
CA ILE A 41 -17.50 17.25 1.83
C ILE A 41 -18.22 15.90 1.81
N PRO A 42 -19.43 15.80 1.22
CA PRO A 42 -20.08 14.51 1.06
C PRO A 42 -19.30 13.69 0.05
N GLU A 43 -18.82 12.51 0.45
CA GLU A 43 -18.03 11.64 -0.43
C GLU A 43 -18.79 11.24 -1.71
N TRP A 44 -20.12 11.16 -1.60
CA TRP A 44 -21.00 10.90 -2.73
C TRP A 44 -20.98 12.02 -3.78
N ASP A 45 -20.56 13.25 -3.45
CA ASP A 45 -20.48 14.40 -4.38
C ASP A 45 -19.17 14.46 -5.19
N LEU A 46 -18.20 13.61 -4.85
CA LEU A 46 -16.89 13.59 -5.47
C LEU A 46 -16.86 12.68 -6.72
N PRO A 47 -15.90 12.90 -7.65
CA PRO A 47 -15.62 11.95 -8.71
C PRO A 47 -15.24 10.59 -8.13
N GLN A 48 -15.64 9.51 -8.81
CA GLN A 48 -15.30 8.17 -8.37
C GLN A 48 -13.77 8.02 -8.29
N ALA A 49 -13.30 7.39 -7.20
CA ALA A 49 -11.88 7.20 -6.87
C ALA A 49 -11.09 8.49 -6.56
N TYR A 50 -11.73 9.67 -6.52
CA TYR A 50 -11.04 10.91 -6.14
C TYR A 50 -10.55 10.88 -4.69
N SER A 51 -11.34 10.34 -3.76
CA SER A 51 -10.94 10.16 -2.36
C SER A 51 -9.65 9.35 -2.22
N SER A 52 -9.37 8.40 -3.12
CA SER A 52 -8.12 7.61 -3.08
C SER A 52 -6.88 8.48 -3.28
N PHE A 53 -6.95 9.50 -4.13
CA PHE A 53 -5.86 10.46 -4.35
C PHE A 53 -5.75 11.45 -3.19
N VAL A 54 -6.88 11.89 -2.61
CA VAL A 54 -6.88 12.75 -1.41
C VAL A 54 -6.29 12.03 -0.21
N ASN A 55 -6.63 10.76 -0.02
CA ASN A 55 -6.20 9.97 1.13
C ASN A 55 -4.69 9.75 1.19
N GLN A 56 -3.97 9.86 0.07
CA GLN A 56 -2.50 9.85 0.04
C GLN A 56 -1.91 11.01 0.84
N TYR A 57 -2.62 12.14 0.91
CA TYR A 57 -2.17 13.35 1.60
C TYR A 57 -2.71 13.50 3.02
N ASN A 58 -3.70 12.68 3.42
CA ASN A 58 -4.27 12.75 4.77
C ASN A 58 -3.23 12.48 5.87
N LEU A 59 -2.20 11.70 5.57
CA LEU A 59 -1.08 11.43 6.48
C LEU A 59 -0.29 12.70 6.83
N PHE A 60 -0.25 13.69 5.92
CA PHE A 60 0.48 14.94 6.12
C PHE A 60 -0.39 16.05 6.71
N HIS A 61 -1.72 15.89 6.69
CA HIS A 61 -2.69 16.97 6.98
C HIS A 61 -3.76 16.60 8.01
N TYR A 62 -3.43 15.73 8.97
CA TYR A 62 -4.38 15.17 9.95
C TYR A 62 -5.22 16.24 10.69
N GLN A 63 -4.63 17.37 11.06
CA GLN A 63 -5.33 18.47 11.75
C GLN A 63 -6.10 19.40 10.80
N ARG A 64 -5.86 19.32 9.49
CA ARG A 64 -6.46 20.19 8.47
C ARG A 64 -6.80 19.38 7.20
N PRO A 65 -7.85 18.54 7.25
CA PRO A 65 -8.19 17.63 6.14
C PRO A 65 -8.36 18.32 4.78
N TRP A 66 -8.79 19.59 4.76
CA TRP A 66 -8.91 20.39 3.53
C TRP A 66 -7.57 20.61 2.80
N MET A 67 -6.43 20.51 3.48
CA MET A 67 -5.10 20.61 2.86
C MET A 67 -4.78 19.36 2.02
N ALA A 68 -5.26 18.18 2.40
CA ALA A 68 -5.13 16.98 1.57
C ALA A 68 -5.92 17.10 0.25
N TYR A 69 -7.10 17.74 0.30
CA TYR A 69 -7.84 18.10 -0.90
C TYR A 69 -7.11 19.18 -1.73
N SER A 70 -6.40 20.10 -1.09
CA SER A 70 -5.56 21.10 -1.77
C SER A 70 -4.41 20.45 -2.54
N ASP A 71 -3.76 19.43 -1.97
CA ASP A 71 -2.67 18.71 -2.63
C ASP A 71 -3.17 17.84 -3.78
N ALA A 72 -4.27 17.10 -3.58
CA ALA A 72 -4.90 16.37 -4.68
C ALA A 72 -5.36 17.31 -5.82
N LEU A 73 -5.80 18.52 -5.47
CA LEU A 73 -6.14 19.56 -6.44
C LEU A 73 -4.90 20.09 -7.17
N ALA A 74 -3.76 20.20 -6.49
CA ALA A 74 -2.48 20.56 -7.10
C ALA A 74 -2.03 19.49 -8.11
N ASP A 75 -2.23 18.22 -7.79
CA ASP A 75 -1.94 17.10 -8.70
C ASP A 75 -2.83 17.07 -9.94
N ILE A 76 -4.10 17.49 -9.82
CA ILE A 76 -4.98 17.73 -10.97
C ILE A 76 -4.46 18.88 -11.82
N LYS A 77 -4.09 20.01 -11.21
CA LYS A 77 -3.53 21.17 -11.93
C LYS A 77 -2.21 20.82 -12.62
N ALA A 78 -1.38 19.97 -12.00
CA ALA A 78 -0.13 19.49 -12.54
C ALA A 78 -0.32 18.38 -13.59
N GLY A 79 -1.55 17.89 -13.81
CA GLY A 79 -1.86 16.86 -14.79
C GLY A 79 -1.39 15.46 -14.42
N LYS A 80 -1.05 15.20 -13.14
CA LYS A 80 -0.73 13.86 -12.63
C LYS A 80 -2.00 13.03 -12.41
N VAL A 81 -3.07 13.70 -12.01
CA VAL A 81 -4.41 13.11 -11.87
C VAL A 81 -5.34 13.78 -12.86
N VAL A 82 -6.16 12.98 -13.54
CA VAL A 82 -7.12 13.48 -14.53
C VAL A 82 -8.54 13.02 -14.22
N LEU A 83 -9.51 13.86 -14.54
CA LEU A 83 -10.92 13.49 -14.47
C LEU A 83 -11.40 13.02 -15.84
N VAL A 84 -11.86 11.77 -15.90
CA VAL A 84 -12.38 11.12 -17.10
C VAL A 84 -13.88 10.95 -16.98
N ARG A 85 -14.65 11.47 -17.94
CA ARG A 85 -16.11 11.32 -17.95
C ARG A 85 -16.50 9.89 -18.31
N LYS A 86 -17.44 9.32 -17.56
CA LYS A 86 -18.09 8.03 -17.79
C LYS A 86 -19.40 8.23 -18.53
N ASN A 87 -19.68 7.34 -19.48
CA ASN A 87 -21.00 7.19 -20.11
C ASN A 87 -21.58 8.47 -20.75
N MET A 88 -20.72 9.41 -21.18
CA MET A 88 -21.14 10.63 -21.88
C MET A 88 -20.67 10.59 -23.34
N THR A 89 -21.59 10.78 -24.27
CA THR A 89 -21.32 10.84 -25.71
C THR A 89 -20.80 12.22 -26.13
N GLY A 90 -19.74 12.26 -26.95
CA GLY A 90 -19.15 13.48 -27.52
C GLY A 90 -17.99 14.05 -26.70
N THR A 91 -17.04 14.73 -27.37
CA THR A 91 -15.89 15.41 -26.75
C THR A 91 -16.36 16.55 -25.85
N PRO A 92 -15.79 16.74 -24.64
CA PRO A 92 -16.16 17.85 -23.78
C PRO A 92 -15.73 19.15 -24.45
N VAL A 93 -16.60 20.17 -24.44
CA VAL A 93 -16.24 21.53 -24.90
C VAL A 93 -15.01 22.06 -24.14
N ASN A 94 -14.83 21.60 -22.90
CA ASN A 94 -13.69 21.88 -22.03
C ASN A 94 -12.78 20.66 -21.85
N GLY A 95 -12.54 19.89 -22.91
CA GLY A 95 -11.65 18.73 -22.90
C GLY A 95 -10.20 19.07 -23.23
N VAL A 96 -9.37 18.03 -23.31
CA VAL A 96 -7.94 18.16 -23.69
C VAL A 96 -7.71 18.23 -25.20
N LEU A 97 -8.76 18.04 -26.01
CA LEU A 97 -8.71 18.10 -27.47
C LEU A 97 -9.40 19.36 -28.03
N THR A 98 -8.88 19.88 -29.13
CA THR A 98 -9.53 20.88 -29.98
C THR A 98 -10.69 20.23 -30.76
N THR A 99 -11.54 21.05 -31.38
CA THR A 99 -12.58 20.57 -32.29
C THR A 99 -12.01 19.83 -33.51
N SER A 100 -10.76 20.13 -33.90
CA SER A 100 -10.03 19.42 -34.95
C SER A 100 -9.36 18.11 -34.48
N GLY A 101 -9.46 17.76 -33.19
CA GLY A 101 -8.90 16.53 -32.63
C GLY A 101 -7.43 16.61 -32.21
N ASN A 102 -6.80 17.80 -32.26
CA ASN A 102 -5.44 18.00 -31.76
C ASN A 102 -5.46 18.22 -30.24
N LEU A 103 -4.34 17.95 -29.56
CA LEU A 103 -4.19 18.36 -28.16
C LEU A 103 -4.26 19.89 -28.05
N ARG A 104 -4.98 20.39 -27.05
CA ARG A 104 -5.04 21.82 -26.76
C ARG A 104 -3.71 22.34 -26.21
N ASP A 105 -3.39 23.57 -26.57
CA ASP A 105 -2.29 24.30 -25.97
C ASP A 105 -2.61 24.65 -24.50
N GLY A 106 -1.57 24.78 -23.67
CA GLY A 106 -1.71 25.13 -22.25
C GLY A 106 -2.00 23.96 -21.30
N LEU A 107 -1.96 22.71 -21.79
CA LEU A 107 -1.99 21.54 -20.92
C LEU A 107 -0.70 21.46 -20.07
N PRO A 108 -0.78 20.95 -18.82
CA PRO A 108 0.41 20.66 -18.03
C PRO A 108 1.37 19.75 -18.79
N LEU A 109 2.68 20.02 -18.67
CA LEU A 109 3.71 19.39 -19.51
C LEU A 109 3.71 17.85 -19.40
N SER A 110 3.52 17.33 -18.19
CA SER A 110 3.42 15.89 -17.89
C SER A 110 2.25 15.25 -18.66
N LEU A 111 1.06 15.84 -18.55
CA LEU A 111 -0.15 15.40 -19.22
C LEU A 111 -0.01 15.51 -20.74
N TYR A 112 0.46 16.64 -21.25
CA TYR A 112 0.68 16.84 -22.68
C TYR A 112 1.63 15.77 -23.25
N SER A 113 2.74 15.51 -22.57
CA SER A 113 3.74 14.51 -22.99
C SER A 113 3.15 13.10 -23.02
N ARG A 114 2.40 12.71 -21.98
CA ARG A 114 1.74 11.40 -21.92
C ARG A 114 0.69 11.25 -23.01
N LEU A 115 -0.20 12.22 -23.19
CA LEU A 115 -1.24 12.15 -24.21
C LEU A 115 -0.65 12.12 -25.63
N ARG A 116 0.38 12.93 -25.88
CA ARG A 116 1.09 12.92 -27.16
C ARG A 116 1.73 11.56 -27.44
N TYR A 117 2.34 10.94 -26.42
CA TYR A 117 2.89 9.58 -26.51
C TYR A 117 1.79 8.57 -26.87
N LEU A 118 0.66 8.56 -26.16
CA LEU A 118 -0.46 7.64 -26.45
C LEU A 118 -1.01 7.81 -27.87
N ILE A 119 -1.10 9.05 -28.38
CA ILE A 119 -1.55 9.36 -29.74
C ILE A 119 -0.54 8.88 -30.78
N ILE A 120 0.76 9.17 -30.61
CA ILE A 120 1.81 8.78 -31.56
C ILE A 120 1.89 7.25 -31.67
N TYR A 121 1.87 6.56 -30.54
CA TYR A 121 2.02 5.10 -30.49
C TYR A 121 0.68 4.35 -30.57
N GLN A 122 -0.44 5.06 -30.74
CA GLN A 122 -1.79 4.50 -30.84
C GLN A 122 -2.11 3.50 -29.72
N LEU A 123 -1.67 3.81 -28.49
CA LEU A 123 -1.73 2.88 -27.36
C LEU A 123 -3.15 2.75 -26.83
N LYS A 124 -3.79 1.67 -27.26
CA LYS A 124 -5.14 1.28 -26.85
C LYS A 124 -5.07 0.51 -25.54
N ARG A 125 -6.10 0.69 -24.70
CA ARG A 125 -6.32 -0.14 -23.51
C ARG A 125 -6.24 -1.63 -23.90
N PRO A 126 -5.47 -2.45 -23.19
CA PRO A 126 -5.40 -3.89 -23.45
C PRO A 126 -6.81 -4.50 -23.32
N VAL A 127 -7.27 -5.16 -24.39
CA VAL A 127 -8.53 -5.92 -24.37
C VAL A 127 -8.18 -7.38 -24.18
N TYR A 128 -8.36 -7.89 -22.98
CA TYR A 128 -8.22 -9.32 -22.70
C TYR A 128 -9.44 -10.05 -23.26
N TYR A 129 -9.31 -10.63 -24.46
CA TYR A 129 -10.31 -11.53 -25.00
C TYR A 129 -10.15 -12.90 -24.32
N VAL A 130 -11.08 -13.23 -23.42
CA VAL A 130 -11.28 -14.64 -23.03
C VAL A 130 -11.93 -15.34 -24.23
N HIS A 131 -11.13 -16.03 -25.04
CA HIS A 131 -11.65 -16.96 -26.05
C HIS A 131 -12.19 -18.21 -25.33
N PRO A 132 -13.49 -18.55 -25.45
CA PRO A 132 -13.97 -19.84 -25.01
C PRO A 132 -13.51 -20.87 -26.04
N ALA A 133 -12.40 -21.56 -25.76
CA ALA A 133 -11.91 -22.62 -26.64
C ALA A 133 -12.87 -23.83 -26.59
N ALA A 134 -13.25 -24.32 -27.77
CA ALA A 134 -13.96 -25.59 -27.95
C ALA A 134 -13.18 -26.75 -27.28
N PRO A 135 -13.86 -27.78 -26.77
CA PRO A 135 -13.22 -28.79 -25.93
C PRO A 135 -12.35 -29.70 -26.79
N VAL A 136 -11.03 -29.46 -26.78
CA VAL A 136 -10.06 -30.43 -27.26
C VAL A 136 -9.66 -31.30 -26.08
N GLN A 137 -10.05 -32.58 -26.13
CA GLN A 137 -9.55 -33.61 -25.24
C GLN A 137 -8.01 -33.65 -25.31
N ARG A 138 -7.35 -33.07 -24.32
CA ARG A 138 -5.99 -33.45 -23.93
C ARG A 138 -6.02 -33.97 -22.51
N THR A 139 -6.16 -35.29 -22.44
CA THR A 139 -5.82 -36.14 -21.31
C THR A 139 -4.33 -36.00 -20.99
N GLN A 140 -3.99 -35.07 -20.11
CA GLN A 140 -3.05 -35.33 -19.03
C GLN A 140 -3.69 -34.78 -17.76
N ALA A 141 -3.90 -35.66 -16.79
CA ALA A 141 -4.55 -35.36 -15.53
C ALA A 141 -3.76 -34.29 -14.75
N ALA A 142 -4.09 -33.02 -14.95
CA ALA A 142 -3.79 -32.00 -13.96
C ALA A 142 -4.64 -32.34 -12.73
N LYS A 143 -3.98 -32.78 -11.66
CA LYS A 143 -4.64 -33.01 -10.36
C LYS A 143 -5.42 -31.74 -10.00
N PRO A 144 -6.69 -31.84 -9.60
CA PRO A 144 -7.44 -30.67 -9.16
C PRO A 144 -6.67 -29.99 -8.01
N ILE A 145 -6.56 -28.66 -8.04
CA ILE A 145 -5.83 -27.88 -7.02
C ILE A 145 -6.70 -27.83 -5.76
N THR A 146 -6.77 -28.96 -5.05
CA THR A 146 -7.63 -29.18 -3.87
C THR A 146 -6.89 -28.87 -2.57
N SER A 147 -6.05 -27.83 -2.55
CA SER A 147 -5.13 -27.53 -1.44
C SER A 147 -5.66 -26.44 -0.51
N LYS A 148 -5.15 -26.37 0.74
CA LYS A 148 -5.49 -25.28 1.67
C LYS A 148 -5.21 -23.90 1.07
N ALA A 149 -4.14 -23.77 0.28
CA ALA A 149 -3.78 -22.52 -0.38
C ALA A 149 -4.87 -22.05 -1.36
N ALA A 150 -5.45 -22.95 -2.15
CA ALA A 150 -6.59 -22.64 -3.01
C ALA A 150 -7.82 -22.19 -2.20
N GLY A 151 -8.06 -22.84 -1.06
CA GLY A 151 -9.09 -22.42 -0.10
C GLY A 151 -8.93 -21.00 0.44
N ARG A 152 -7.72 -20.64 0.86
CA ARG A 152 -7.39 -19.31 1.39
C ARG A 152 -7.56 -18.21 0.34
N LEU A 153 -7.14 -18.49 -0.90
CA LEU A 153 -7.33 -17.60 -2.05
C LEU A 153 -8.81 -17.33 -2.32
N LEU A 154 -9.65 -18.37 -2.27
CA LEU A 154 -11.09 -18.21 -2.44
C LEU A 154 -11.71 -17.39 -1.31
N ALA A 155 -11.27 -17.55 -0.07
CA ALA A 155 -11.74 -16.75 1.05
C ALA A 155 -11.40 -15.26 0.86
N ALA A 156 -10.16 -14.96 0.46
CA ALA A 156 -9.74 -13.60 0.14
C ALA A 156 -10.56 -13.01 -1.04
N GLY A 157 -10.77 -13.78 -2.11
CA GLY A 157 -11.59 -13.37 -3.25
C GLY A 157 -13.06 -13.15 -2.89
N GLY A 158 -13.61 -13.95 -1.97
CA GLY A 158 -14.98 -13.81 -1.46
C GLY A 158 -15.17 -12.55 -0.61
N ILE A 159 -14.21 -12.23 0.26
CA ILE A 159 -14.22 -11.00 1.06
C ILE A 159 -14.10 -9.77 0.14
N TYR A 160 -13.14 -9.78 -0.79
CA TYR A 160 -12.90 -8.67 -1.71
C TYR A 160 -14.11 -8.36 -2.60
N ASN A 161 -14.78 -9.40 -3.11
CA ASN A 161 -15.97 -9.23 -3.95
C ASN A 161 -17.28 -9.07 -3.15
N GLY A 162 -17.22 -9.03 -1.82
CA GLY A 162 -18.42 -8.96 -0.97
C GLY A 162 -19.35 -10.17 -1.11
N ASN A 163 -18.83 -11.32 -1.54
CA ASN A 163 -19.57 -12.57 -1.74
C ASN A 163 -18.83 -13.78 -1.12
N PRO A 164 -18.63 -13.81 0.21
CA PRO A 164 -17.98 -14.94 0.87
C PRO A 164 -18.76 -16.24 0.70
N GLU A 165 -20.09 -16.19 0.61
CA GLU A 165 -20.91 -17.39 0.51
C GLU A 165 -20.77 -18.13 -0.84
N GLY A 166 -20.69 -17.39 -1.95
CA GLY A 166 -20.46 -17.99 -3.26
C GLY A 166 -19.08 -18.64 -3.38
N PHE A 167 -18.07 -18.00 -2.80
CA PHE A 167 -16.70 -18.50 -2.84
C PHE A 167 -16.47 -19.65 -1.85
N ARG A 168 -17.18 -19.68 -0.71
CA ARG A 168 -17.23 -20.84 0.20
C ARG A 168 -17.73 -22.08 -0.51
N LYS A 169 -18.87 -21.96 -1.21
CA LYS A 169 -19.45 -23.06 -2.00
C LYS A 169 -18.50 -23.56 -3.09
N THR A 170 -17.70 -22.66 -3.66
CA THR A 170 -16.67 -23.00 -4.65
C THR A 170 -15.54 -23.80 -4.01
N ALA A 171 -15.09 -23.42 -2.81
CA ALA A 171 -14.08 -24.17 -2.06
C ALA A 171 -14.57 -25.57 -1.65
N GLU A 172 -15.84 -25.70 -1.25
CA GLU A 172 -16.51 -26.98 -0.97
C GLU A 172 -16.57 -27.89 -2.20
N GLN A 173 -16.89 -27.32 -3.37
CA GLN A 173 -16.94 -28.06 -4.63
C GLN A 173 -15.55 -28.49 -5.14
N LEU A 174 -14.51 -27.71 -4.86
CA LEU A 174 -13.12 -28.09 -5.12
C LEU A 174 -12.68 -29.28 -4.27
N GLY A 175 -13.18 -29.40 -3.04
CA GLY A 175 -12.89 -30.52 -2.16
C GLY A 175 -11.43 -30.59 -1.71
N GLY A 176 -11.02 -31.75 -1.19
CA GLY A 176 -9.72 -31.94 -0.54
C GLY A 176 -9.53 -31.01 0.66
N ASP A 177 -8.41 -30.31 0.70
CA ASP A 177 -8.03 -29.40 1.78
C ASP A 177 -8.52 -27.94 1.57
N ALA A 178 -9.12 -27.64 0.41
CA ALA A 178 -9.58 -26.29 0.09
C ALA A 178 -10.66 -25.76 1.05
N PRO A 179 -11.68 -26.54 1.49
CA PRO A 179 -12.65 -26.07 2.47
C PRO A 179 -12.00 -25.73 3.83
N ALA A 180 -11.03 -26.53 4.26
CA ALA A 180 -10.29 -26.29 5.50
C ALA A 180 -9.41 -25.03 5.42
N GLY A 181 -8.76 -24.80 4.27
CA GLY A 181 -8.01 -23.57 4.02
C GLY A 181 -8.90 -22.33 3.94
N TYR A 182 -10.11 -22.46 3.38
CA TYR A 182 -11.12 -21.41 3.33
C TYR A 182 -11.62 -21.06 4.74
N ALA A 183 -12.02 -22.08 5.51
CA ALA A 183 -12.49 -21.92 6.88
C ALA A 183 -11.40 -21.34 7.79
N GLN A 184 -10.13 -21.72 7.61
CA GLN A 184 -9.02 -21.16 8.38
C GLN A 184 -8.90 -19.63 8.25
N VAL A 185 -9.30 -19.06 7.11
CA VAL A 185 -9.33 -17.60 6.92
C VAL A 185 -10.59 -16.99 7.52
N MET A 186 -11.73 -17.66 7.38
CA MET A 186 -13.03 -17.11 7.78
C MET A 186 -13.38 -17.30 9.27
N ASP A 187 -12.96 -18.41 9.89
CA ASP A 187 -13.24 -18.75 11.29
C ASP A 187 -12.25 -18.10 12.27
N ASN A 188 -11.19 -17.47 11.77
CA ASN A 188 -10.23 -16.77 12.60
C ASN A 188 -10.82 -15.41 13.01
N LYS A 189 -11.58 -15.40 14.12
CA LYS A 189 -12.39 -14.27 14.65
C LYS A 189 -11.60 -12.99 15.04
N GLY A 190 -10.40 -12.79 14.54
CA GLY A 190 -9.57 -11.63 14.86
C GLY A 190 -8.32 -11.45 13.99
N LEU A 191 -8.18 -12.15 12.86
CA LEU A 191 -7.00 -12.02 12.00
C LEU A 191 -7.41 -11.93 10.53
N LEU A 192 -7.57 -10.70 10.04
CA LEU A 192 -7.75 -10.40 8.62
C LEU A 192 -6.42 -10.66 7.89
N ILE A 193 -6.19 -11.89 7.43
CA ILE A 193 -5.14 -12.15 6.43
C ILE A 193 -5.65 -11.66 5.08
N THR A 194 -5.51 -10.36 4.83
CA THR A 194 -5.65 -9.78 3.48
C THR A 194 -4.26 -9.75 2.85
N GLY A 195 -3.84 -10.90 2.34
CA GLY A 195 -2.53 -11.06 1.73
C GLY A 195 -2.39 -12.45 1.13
N ALA A 196 -3.15 -12.72 0.07
CA ALA A 196 -2.93 -13.90 -0.73
C ALA A 196 -1.99 -13.55 -1.89
N SER A 197 -0.70 -13.75 -1.67
CA SER A 197 0.27 -14.07 -2.71
C SER A 197 1.32 -14.96 -2.06
N LEU A 198 2.17 -15.60 -2.87
CA LEU A 198 3.18 -16.60 -2.46
C LEU A 198 2.68 -18.06 -2.41
N ALA A 199 2.16 -18.56 -3.54
CA ALA A 199 2.27 -19.99 -3.86
C ALA A 199 2.00 -20.36 -5.33
N ALA A 200 1.57 -19.43 -6.20
CA ALA A 200 1.31 -19.77 -7.61
C ALA A 200 2.60 -19.82 -8.47
N GLY A 201 3.64 -19.07 -8.12
CA GLY A 201 4.86 -18.95 -8.95
C GLY A 201 5.77 -20.17 -8.96
N LEU A 202 5.74 -21.02 -7.93
CA LEU A 202 6.71 -22.12 -7.78
C LEU A 202 6.32 -23.43 -8.47
N THR A 203 5.11 -23.55 -9.03
CA THR A 203 4.65 -24.80 -9.67
C THR A 203 4.30 -24.70 -11.16
N MET A 204 4.35 -23.50 -11.76
CA MET A 204 4.10 -23.33 -13.19
C MET A 204 5.37 -22.89 -13.92
N GLY A 205 5.98 -23.82 -14.63
CA GLY A 205 7.12 -23.54 -15.50
C GLY A 205 6.82 -22.42 -16.50
N ARG A 206 7.73 -21.44 -16.55
CA ARG A 206 7.96 -20.46 -17.64
C ARG A 206 6.69 -19.97 -18.37
N MET A 207 5.88 -19.15 -17.70
CA MET A 207 5.06 -18.13 -18.36
C MET A 207 5.17 -16.82 -17.56
N ARG A 208 5.62 -15.74 -18.21
CA ARG A 208 5.70 -14.38 -17.64
C ARG A 208 4.36 -13.68 -17.85
N PHE A 209 3.76 -13.16 -16.78
CA PHE A 209 2.53 -12.36 -16.80
C PHE A 209 2.84 -10.93 -16.34
N PRO A 210 2.78 -9.91 -17.23
CA PRO A 210 3.06 -8.52 -16.89
C PRO A 210 2.08 -7.90 -15.87
N GLU A 211 0.89 -8.49 -15.70
CA GLU A 211 -0.12 -8.03 -14.75
C GLU A 211 0.14 -8.50 -13.31
N LEU A 212 1.01 -9.48 -13.11
CA LEU A 212 1.48 -9.87 -11.78
C LEU A 212 2.62 -8.95 -11.28
N GLU A 213 3.43 -8.37 -12.18
CA GLU A 213 4.42 -7.32 -11.85
C GLU A 213 3.76 -6.04 -11.28
N GLN A 214 2.49 -5.75 -11.62
CA GLN A 214 1.75 -4.63 -11.02
C GLN A 214 1.16 -4.95 -9.64
N LEU A 215 1.00 -6.23 -9.30
CA LEU A 215 0.69 -6.69 -7.94
C LEU A 215 1.94 -6.81 -7.07
N GLU A 216 3.15 -6.85 -7.65
CA GLU A 216 4.43 -6.81 -6.91
C GLU A 216 4.68 -5.44 -6.23
N HIS A 217 3.91 -4.40 -6.54
CA HIS A 217 4.06 -3.07 -5.92
C HIS A 217 3.14 -2.82 -4.73
N PHE A 218 2.26 -3.76 -4.38
CA PHE A 218 1.48 -3.70 -3.14
C PHE A 218 1.97 -4.77 -2.19
N GLY A 219 2.98 -4.41 -1.37
CA GLY A 219 3.33 -5.20 -0.21
C GLY A 219 2.10 -5.48 0.67
N ALA A 220 2.16 -6.53 1.49
CA ALA A 220 1.18 -6.80 2.53
C ALA A 220 0.94 -5.56 3.40
N ARG A 221 -0.26 -5.41 3.97
CA ARG A 221 -0.54 -4.34 4.93
C ARG A 221 -0.50 -4.89 6.34
N GLY A 222 0.31 -4.29 7.21
CA GLY A 222 0.34 -4.59 8.63
C GLY A 222 -1.05 -4.50 9.25
N THR A 223 -1.44 -5.52 10.01
CA THR A 223 -2.77 -5.61 10.61
C THR A 223 -2.95 -4.62 11.76
N ILE A 224 -1.88 -4.31 12.48
CA ILE A 224 -1.91 -3.42 13.64
C ILE A 224 -1.48 -2.00 13.25
N SER A 225 -0.35 -1.89 12.55
CA SER A 225 0.20 -0.61 12.10
C SER A 225 -0.55 -0.01 10.90
N GLY A 226 -1.23 -0.85 10.12
CA GLY A 226 -1.84 -0.42 8.86
C GLY A 226 -0.83 0.00 7.80
N ARG A 227 0.48 -0.24 7.99
CA ARG A 227 1.53 0.18 7.06
C ARG A 227 1.75 -0.86 5.95
N PRO A 228 1.94 -0.45 4.68
CA PRO A 228 2.31 -1.38 3.62
C PRO A 228 3.76 -1.84 3.78
N PHE A 229 4.05 -3.12 3.57
CA PHE A 229 5.37 -3.72 3.64
C PHE A 229 5.44 -5.04 2.87
N ASP A 230 6.62 -5.46 2.42
CA ASP A 230 6.83 -6.76 1.78
C ASP A 230 7.28 -7.81 2.82
N PRO A 231 6.45 -8.83 3.14
CA PRO A 231 6.80 -9.87 4.12
C PRO A 231 8.03 -10.70 3.74
N ASP A 232 8.31 -10.88 2.43
CA ASP A 232 9.47 -11.66 1.98
C ASP A 232 10.77 -10.88 2.15
N LYS A 233 10.68 -9.55 2.20
CA LYS A 233 11.81 -8.64 2.46
C LYS A 233 11.86 -8.14 3.91
N ALA A 234 11.07 -8.74 4.81
CA ALA A 234 10.98 -8.31 6.21
C ALA A 234 12.07 -8.92 7.14
N GLY A 235 12.98 -9.74 6.60
CA GLY A 235 14.04 -10.37 7.39
C GLY A 235 13.55 -11.49 8.32
N GLY A 236 12.40 -12.10 8.02
CA GLY A 236 11.83 -13.22 8.77
C GLY A 236 10.30 -13.15 8.88
N PRO A 237 9.64 -14.23 9.33
CA PRO A 237 8.20 -14.24 9.52
C PRO A 237 7.77 -13.23 10.61
N ILE A 238 6.51 -12.80 10.56
CA ILE A 238 5.88 -12.08 11.68
C ILE A 238 5.59 -13.09 12.80
N GLU A 239 5.99 -12.75 14.00
CA GLU A 239 5.77 -13.53 15.21
C GLU A 239 4.78 -12.82 16.14
N ASN A 240 4.26 -13.52 17.15
CA ASN A 240 3.36 -12.91 18.14
C ASN A 240 4.15 -12.74 19.44
N LEU A 241 4.98 -11.70 19.49
CA LEU A 241 5.90 -11.42 20.58
C LEU A 241 5.24 -10.55 21.65
N THR A 242 5.84 -10.55 22.85
CA THR A 242 5.44 -9.72 23.98
C THR A 242 6.68 -9.11 24.62
N THR A 243 6.50 -7.97 25.26
CA THR A 243 7.50 -7.30 26.10
C THR A 243 7.48 -7.82 27.55
N ASP A 244 6.52 -8.67 27.90
CA ASP A 244 6.38 -9.23 29.25
C ASP A 244 7.62 -10.02 29.67
N GLY A 245 8.20 -9.64 30.81
CA GLY A 245 9.38 -10.30 31.38
C GLY A 245 10.71 -9.96 30.68
N VAL A 246 10.71 -8.99 29.76
CA VAL A 246 11.95 -8.46 29.17
C VAL A 246 12.70 -7.63 30.20
N ASN A 247 14.00 -7.90 30.33
CA ASN A 247 14.94 -7.07 31.09
C ASN A 247 15.77 -6.22 30.14
N ILE A 248 15.80 -4.90 30.37
CA ILE A 248 16.67 -3.99 29.64
C ILE A 248 18.10 -4.16 30.17
N THR A 249 19.01 -4.55 29.28
CA THR A 249 20.42 -4.84 29.58
C THR A 249 21.36 -3.97 28.73
N HIS A 250 22.56 -3.72 29.23
CA HIS A 250 23.60 -2.99 28.50
C HIS A 250 23.99 -3.67 27.18
N GLU A 251 23.99 -5.01 27.11
CA GLU A 251 24.24 -5.73 25.86
C GLU A 251 23.17 -5.44 24.80
N GLY A 252 21.89 -5.43 25.19
CA GLY A 252 20.83 -5.06 24.24
C GLY A 252 20.83 -3.56 23.91
N ILE A 253 21.21 -2.69 24.84
CA ILE A 253 21.36 -1.25 24.54
C ILE A 253 22.44 -1.04 23.47
N ALA A 254 23.53 -1.79 23.51
CA ALA A 254 24.55 -1.74 22.47
C ALA A 254 24.00 -2.19 21.09
N ILE A 255 23.03 -3.11 21.07
CA ILE A 255 22.32 -3.48 19.84
C ILE A 255 21.46 -2.31 19.34
N VAL A 256 20.70 -1.67 20.23
CA VAL A 256 19.90 -0.48 19.91
C VAL A 256 20.77 0.62 19.32
N GLU A 257 21.90 0.95 19.96
CA GLU A 257 22.84 1.96 19.48
C GLU A 257 23.41 1.62 18.10
N LYS A 258 23.77 0.35 17.86
CA LYS A 258 24.25 -0.13 16.55
C LYS A 258 23.16 -0.09 15.48
N HIS A 259 21.91 -0.29 15.86
CA HIS A 259 20.80 -0.19 14.95
C HIS A 259 20.55 1.26 14.55
N THR A 260 20.37 2.15 15.52
CA THR A 260 20.00 3.55 15.30
C THR A 260 21.10 4.38 14.64
N SER A 261 22.38 4.04 14.87
CA SER A 261 23.51 4.76 14.29
C SER A 261 23.50 4.82 12.75
N ARG A 262 22.74 3.94 12.07
CA ARG A 262 22.63 3.93 10.61
C ARG A 262 21.75 5.04 10.05
N PHE A 263 20.93 5.68 10.89
CA PHE A 263 19.93 6.68 10.48
C PHE A 263 20.40 8.13 10.69
N GLY A 264 21.60 8.33 11.24
CA GLY A 264 22.14 9.64 11.59
C GLY A 264 21.68 10.10 12.98
N ASP A 265 22.02 11.35 13.32
CA ASP A 265 21.71 11.92 14.62
C ASP A 265 20.21 12.22 14.73
N ASP A 266 19.55 11.61 15.72
CA ASP A 266 18.15 11.84 16.05
C ASP A 266 17.99 12.09 17.57
N PRO A 267 17.46 13.25 17.99
CA PRO A 267 17.40 13.62 19.40
C PRO A 267 16.39 12.79 20.20
N GLY A 268 15.36 12.22 19.54
CA GLY A 268 14.42 11.29 20.16
C GLY A 268 15.10 9.96 20.50
N ASN A 269 15.85 9.39 19.56
CA ASN A 269 16.62 8.17 19.74
C ASN A 269 17.69 8.34 20.82
N GLU A 270 18.41 9.47 20.81
CA GLU A 270 19.40 9.80 21.84
C GLU A 270 18.74 9.85 23.23
N PHE A 271 17.59 10.50 23.34
CA PHE A 271 16.82 10.55 24.59
C PHE A 271 16.43 9.15 25.07
N MET A 272 15.86 8.33 24.19
CA MET A 272 15.41 6.98 24.54
C MET A 272 16.60 6.09 24.95
N ILE A 273 17.72 6.14 24.23
CA ILE A 273 18.94 5.38 24.57
C ILE A 273 19.48 5.80 25.94
N ASN A 274 19.55 7.11 26.23
CA ASN A 274 20.00 7.60 27.52
C ASN A 274 19.05 7.19 28.66
N ARG A 275 17.75 7.15 28.39
CA ARG A 275 16.75 6.65 29.34
C ARG A 275 16.90 5.15 29.60
N LEU A 276 17.12 4.34 28.55
CA LEU A 276 17.39 2.91 28.68
C LEU A 276 18.63 2.61 29.53
N LYS A 277 19.70 3.40 29.40
CA LYS A 277 20.91 3.27 30.23
C LYS A 277 20.61 3.47 31.72
N LYS A 278 19.87 4.53 32.06
CA LYS A 278 19.44 4.78 33.45
C LYS A 278 18.58 3.64 34.01
N ILE A 279 17.73 3.04 33.18
CA ILE A 279 16.93 1.87 33.55
C ILE A 279 17.84 0.65 33.81
N ALA A 280 18.79 0.37 32.91
CA ALA A 280 19.73 -0.74 33.06
C ALA A 280 20.63 -0.60 34.30
N ASP A 281 20.98 0.63 34.66
CA ASP A 281 21.75 0.96 35.87
C ASP A 281 20.89 0.96 37.16
N GLY A 282 19.56 0.79 37.03
CA GLY A 282 18.62 0.76 38.15
C GLY A 282 18.33 2.13 38.76
N GLU A 283 18.68 3.22 38.07
CA GLU A 283 18.45 4.59 38.53
C GLU A 283 16.97 4.99 38.46
N ILE A 284 16.25 4.47 37.47
CA ILE A 284 14.81 4.70 37.26
C ILE A 284 14.10 3.39 36.89
N PRO A 285 12.81 3.22 37.24
CA PRO A 285 12.02 2.11 36.74
C PRO A 285 11.73 2.29 35.23
N HIS A 286 11.53 1.18 34.53
CA HIS A 286 11.07 1.20 33.16
C HIS A 286 9.55 1.44 33.07
N GLU A 287 9.13 2.08 31.98
CA GLU A 287 7.73 2.16 31.56
C GLU A 287 7.48 1.27 30.34
N GLN A 288 6.21 1.12 29.94
CA GLN A 288 5.85 0.28 28.79
C GLN A 288 6.52 0.77 27.49
N VAL A 289 6.62 2.09 27.32
CA VAL A 289 7.25 2.70 26.14
C VAL A 289 8.74 2.38 26.05
N ASP A 290 9.44 2.27 27.19
CA ASP A 290 10.86 1.90 27.23
C ASP A 290 11.07 0.45 26.77
N LEU A 291 10.19 -0.46 27.22
CA LEU A 291 10.20 -1.86 26.79
C LEU A 291 9.85 -1.99 25.31
N ASN A 292 8.84 -1.26 24.84
CA ASN A 292 8.44 -1.26 23.44
C ASN A 292 9.61 -0.81 22.55
N TYR A 293 10.20 0.36 22.84
CA TYR A 293 11.35 0.87 22.09
C TYR A 293 12.52 -0.12 22.10
N TYR A 294 12.96 -0.57 23.28
CA TYR A 294 14.08 -1.49 23.41
C TYR A 294 13.90 -2.79 22.61
N THR A 295 12.73 -3.42 22.76
CA THR A 295 12.44 -4.71 22.11
C THR A 295 12.21 -4.55 20.61
N HIS A 296 11.59 -3.45 20.19
CA HIS A 296 11.40 -3.09 18.80
C HIS A 296 12.76 -2.89 18.11
N GLU A 297 13.60 -1.98 18.61
CA GLU A 297 14.90 -1.68 17.99
C GLU A 297 15.81 -2.91 17.92
N CYS A 298 15.82 -3.76 18.96
CA CYS A 298 16.58 -5.02 18.95
C CYS A 298 16.06 -6.02 17.91
N ARG A 299 14.73 -6.16 17.79
CA ARG A 299 14.11 -7.10 16.84
C ARG A 299 14.26 -6.62 15.41
N GLU A 300 14.12 -5.32 15.18
CA GLU A 300 14.33 -4.71 13.86
C GLU A 300 15.79 -4.90 13.42
N TYR A 301 16.75 -4.68 14.32
CA TYR A 301 18.16 -4.99 14.06
C TYR A 301 18.39 -6.45 13.64
N GLN A 302 17.78 -7.41 14.33
CA GLN A 302 17.89 -8.82 13.96
C GLN A 302 17.36 -9.09 12.55
N ARG A 303 16.25 -8.43 12.15
CA ARG A 303 15.71 -8.53 10.79
C ARG A 303 16.66 -7.96 9.75
N TYR A 304 17.30 -6.82 10.04
CA TYR A 304 18.37 -6.27 9.21
C TYR A 304 19.55 -7.26 9.05
N CYS A 305 20.00 -7.90 10.14
CA CYS A 305 21.05 -8.92 10.08
C CYS A 305 20.66 -10.11 9.20
N ASN A 306 19.41 -10.58 9.29
CA ASN A 306 18.91 -11.69 8.47
C ASN A 306 18.91 -11.35 6.97
N LEU A 307 18.86 -10.06 6.62
CA LEU A 307 18.94 -9.55 5.24
C LEU A 307 20.37 -9.19 4.81
N GLY A 308 21.39 -9.45 5.64
CA GLY A 308 22.79 -9.15 5.36
C GLY A 308 23.23 -7.73 5.69
N TRP A 309 22.41 -6.94 6.39
CA TRP A 309 22.65 -5.53 6.71
C TRP A 309 23.03 -5.32 8.19
N GLU A 310 24.07 -6.03 8.63
CA GLU A 310 24.58 -5.90 9.99
C GLU A 310 25.07 -4.48 10.31
N THR A 311 25.65 -3.80 9.31
CA THR A 311 26.14 -2.41 9.39
C THR A 311 25.73 -1.60 8.17
N GLY A 312 25.50 -0.30 8.36
CA GLY A 312 25.16 0.62 7.29
C GLY A 312 23.75 0.41 6.71
N ALA A 313 23.52 0.98 5.53
CA ALA A 313 22.29 0.90 4.76
C ALA A 313 22.62 0.91 3.26
N PRO A 314 21.69 0.51 2.38
CA PRO A 314 21.82 0.68 0.93
C PRO A 314 22.23 2.11 0.56
N ALA A 315 23.09 2.23 -0.48
CA ALA A 315 23.52 3.53 -0.97
C ALA A 315 22.42 4.28 -1.73
N ASP A 316 21.48 3.54 -2.31
CA ASP A 316 20.28 4.09 -2.92
C ASP A 316 19.23 4.38 -1.85
N ASN A 317 18.69 5.61 -1.86
CA ASN A 317 17.75 6.07 -0.84
C ASN A 317 16.39 5.35 -0.90
N ILE A 318 15.96 4.89 -2.08
CA ILE A 318 14.71 4.15 -2.23
C ILE A 318 14.89 2.76 -1.67
N GLU A 319 15.99 2.09 -2.00
CA GLU A 319 16.31 0.76 -1.44
C GLU A 319 16.51 0.81 0.08
N ALA A 320 17.16 1.87 0.60
CA ALA A 320 17.33 2.06 2.03
C ALA A 320 15.99 2.27 2.75
N HIS A 321 15.10 3.05 2.14
CA HIS A 321 13.74 3.24 2.64
C HIS A 321 12.90 1.96 2.57
N GLU A 322 12.99 1.19 1.49
CA GLU A 322 12.27 -0.09 1.37
C GLU A 322 12.73 -1.09 2.43
N LEU A 323 14.05 -1.23 2.61
CA LEU A 323 14.63 -2.09 3.64
C LEU A 323 14.09 -1.71 5.02
N TRP A 324 14.21 -0.43 5.39
CA TRP A 324 13.67 0.10 6.64
C TRP A 324 12.18 -0.14 6.76
N ASN A 325 11.39 0.23 5.76
CA ASN A 325 9.94 0.13 5.84
C ASN A 325 9.49 -1.31 6.06
N ASN A 326 10.14 -2.28 5.40
CA ASN A 326 9.80 -3.69 5.51
C ASN A 326 10.16 -4.27 6.88
N THR A 327 11.38 -4.00 7.38
CA THR A 327 11.82 -4.48 8.69
C THR A 327 11.08 -3.77 9.83
N HIS A 328 10.87 -2.46 9.71
CA HIS A 328 10.20 -1.62 10.70
C HIS A 328 8.74 -2.05 10.85
N THR A 329 8.01 -2.14 9.73
CA THR A 329 6.60 -2.55 9.76
C THR A 329 6.45 -3.96 10.33
N ALA A 330 7.30 -4.91 9.92
CA ALA A 330 7.25 -6.26 10.44
C ALA A 330 7.49 -6.34 11.96
N THR A 331 8.36 -5.47 12.49
CA THR A 331 8.63 -5.41 13.92
C THR A 331 7.49 -4.78 14.72
N LEU A 332 6.83 -3.76 14.16
CA LEU A 332 5.59 -3.23 14.75
C LEU A 332 4.53 -4.33 14.86
N GLU A 333 4.38 -5.17 13.82
CA GLU A 333 3.44 -6.30 13.86
C GLU A 333 3.86 -7.38 14.87
N ASP A 334 5.16 -7.63 15.05
CA ASP A 334 5.66 -8.60 16.04
C ASP A 334 5.16 -8.28 17.46
N TYR A 335 5.15 -7.00 17.83
CA TYR A 335 4.77 -6.52 19.16
C TYR A 335 3.38 -5.88 19.23
N LYS A 336 2.61 -5.91 18.13
CA LYS A 336 1.29 -5.29 18.01
C LYS A 336 1.30 -3.79 18.34
N LEU A 337 2.31 -3.09 17.84
CA LEU A 337 2.42 -1.64 17.91
C LEU A 337 1.76 -1.02 16.69
N LYS A 338 1.11 0.12 16.86
CA LYS A 338 0.52 0.86 15.74
C LYS A 338 1.58 1.66 14.97
N GLY A 339 2.71 1.94 15.60
CA GLY A 339 3.74 2.83 15.08
C GLY A 339 3.38 4.30 15.28
N GLU A 340 2.53 4.59 16.27
CA GLU A 340 2.32 5.94 16.75
C GLU A 340 3.56 6.39 17.54
N VAL A 341 3.81 7.70 17.65
CA VAL A 341 5.01 8.22 18.35
C VAL A 341 5.02 7.73 19.79
N GLU A 342 3.85 7.69 20.43
CA GLU A 342 3.64 7.28 21.81
C GLU A 342 3.88 5.77 22.03
N ASP A 343 3.92 4.97 20.96
CA ASP A 343 4.24 3.54 21.07
C ASP A 343 5.74 3.32 21.33
N LEU A 344 6.60 4.19 20.78
CA LEU A 344 8.05 4.01 20.73
C LEU A 344 8.85 5.13 21.44
N TYR A 345 8.31 6.33 21.59
CA TYR A 345 9.00 7.46 22.22
C TYR A 345 8.26 7.91 23.46
N HIS A 346 9.02 8.05 24.54
CA HIS A 346 8.51 8.61 25.79
C HIS A 346 8.02 10.06 25.56
N PRO A 347 6.95 10.54 26.22
CA PRO A 347 6.41 11.88 26.00
C PRO A 347 7.39 13.04 26.22
N ASP A 348 8.40 12.83 27.07
CA ASP A 348 9.48 13.80 27.33
C ASP A 348 10.59 13.77 26.26
N ALA A 349 10.57 12.81 25.35
CA ALA A 349 11.53 12.75 24.25
C ALA A 349 11.27 13.94 23.31
N PRO A 350 12.32 14.69 22.91
CA PRO A 350 12.16 15.76 21.94
C PRO A 350 11.71 15.19 20.60
N LEU A 351 10.52 15.59 20.17
CA LEU A 351 10.03 15.36 18.82
C LEU A 351 10.63 16.43 17.90
N TRP A 352 11.01 16.01 16.70
CA TRP A 352 11.68 16.81 15.66
C TRP A 352 11.08 18.20 15.41
#